data_AF-A0AAD6AVG9-F1
#
_entry.id   AF-A0AAD6AVG9-F1
#
_cell.length_a   1.000
_cell.length_b   1.000
_cell.length_c   1.000
_cell.angle_alpha   90.00
_cell.angle_beta   90.00
_cell.angle_gamma   90.00
#
_symmetry.space_group_name_H-M   'P 1'
#
loop_
_entity.id
_entity.type
_entity.pdbx_description
1 polymer ?
#
loop_
_entity_poly.entity_id
_entity_poly.type
_entity_poly.pdbx_seq_one_letter_code
_entity_poly.pdbx_strand_id
1 'polypeptide(L)'
;MTLTRSNAPLKILLRDGELTEIRKRRMKRHFDELSQDERLSDGESRFRINVFNASLDIINSQLSQRFTSMRETNELFQAIHPGTLNRAQDNALHQHAQRLADHYSRDLSLSFPVQLLAFRACFKTEIAKEPSVKDMTKMLIVDHSSMAATF
;
A
#
# COMPACT_ATOMS: atom_id res chain seq x y z
N MET A 1 35.01 25.23 -19.96
CA MET A 1 34.19 25.55 -18.78
C MET A 1 34.64 24.67 -17.62
N THR A 2 35.37 25.24 -16.68
CA THR A 2 36.04 24.50 -15.60
C THR A 2 35.11 24.43 -14.38
N LEU A 3 34.56 23.25 -14.10
CA LEU A 3 33.73 23.00 -12.92
C LEU A 3 34.62 22.93 -11.66
N THR A 4 34.74 24.04 -10.95
CA THR A 4 35.33 24.08 -9.60
C THR A 4 34.36 23.46 -8.60
N ARG A 5 34.51 22.16 -8.32
CA ARG A 5 33.81 21.50 -7.21
C ARG A 5 34.41 21.98 -5.89
N SER A 6 33.61 22.71 -5.12
CA SER A 6 33.86 23.15 -3.75
C SER A 6 34.26 21.95 -2.88
N ASN A 7 35.40 22.10 -2.19
CA ASN A 7 36.05 21.06 -1.41
C ASN A 7 36.06 21.55 0.05
N ALA A 8 34.87 21.60 0.68
CA ALA A 8 34.74 22.07 2.05
C ALA A 8 35.34 21.07 3.07
N PRO A 9 36.14 21.53 4.04
CA PRO A 9 36.75 20.67 5.06
C PRO A 9 35.74 20.22 6.14
N LEU A 10 35.95 19.03 6.70
CA LEU A 10 35.22 18.54 7.88
C LEU A 10 35.87 19.10 9.15
N LYS A 11 35.07 19.62 10.07
CA LYS A 11 35.52 20.08 11.39
C LYS A 11 35.35 18.95 12.41
N ILE A 12 36.37 18.67 13.21
CA ILE A 12 36.35 17.66 14.27
C ILE A 12 36.82 18.35 15.56
N LEU A 13 36.17 18.06 16.69
CA LEU A 13 36.59 18.55 18.02
C LEU A 13 37.82 17.77 18.51
N LEU A 14 38.91 18.47 18.81
CA LEU A 14 40.02 17.95 19.60
C LEU A 14 39.83 18.32 21.09
N ARG A 15 40.55 17.62 21.96
CA ARG A 15 40.36 17.56 23.43
C ARG A 15 40.36 18.91 24.17
N ASP A 16 40.79 19.98 23.52
CA ASP A 16 40.91 21.33 24.09
C ASP A 16 39.94 22.36 23.45
N GLY A 17 38.93 21.90 22.70
CA GLY A 17 37.82 22.74 22.22
C GLY A 17 38.09 23.57 20.95
N GLU A 18 39.28 23.52 20.36
CA GLU A 18 39.57 24.20 19.09
C GLU A 18 39.19 23.34 17.87
N LEU A 19 38.40 23.93 16.96
CA LEU A 19 38.02 23.33 15.67
C LEU A 19 39.13 23.58 14.65
N THR A 20 39.98 22.58 14.41
CA THR A 20 41.01 22.64 13.36
C THR A 20 40.53 21.99 12.07
N GLU A 21 40.72 22.69 10.94
CA GLU A 21 40.39 22.17 9.61
C GLU A 21 41.46 21.19 9.12
N ILE A 22 41.13 19.89 9.13
CA ILE A 22 42.02 18.86 8.60
C ILE A 22 41.67 18.59 7.14
N ARG A 23 42.67 18.72 6.26
CA ARG A 23 42.52 18.43 4.82
C ARG A 23 42.21 16.93 4.62
N LYS A 24 41.05 16.62 4.04
CA LYS A 24 40.75 15.26 3.55
C LYS A 24 41.83 14.81 2.56
N ARG A 25 42.54 13.73 2.88
CA ARG A 25 43.56 13.15 1.99
C ARG A 25 42.87 12.63 0.72
N ARG A 26 43.21 13.20 -0.43
CA ARG A 26 42.77 12.68 -1.73
C ARG A 26 43.65 11.47 -2.09
N MET A 27 43.03 10.31 -2.24
CA MET A 27 43.70 9.12 -2.79
C MET A 27 43.79 9.28 -4.31
N LYS A 28 44.95 8.98 -4.90
CA LYS A 28 45.19 9.05 -6.34
C LYS A 28 44.46 7.88 -7.01
N ARG A 29 43.58 8.15 -7.98
CA ARG A 29 42.87 7.12 -8.74
C ARG A 29 43.66 6.75 -9.99
N HIS A 30 43.72 5.46 -10.31
CA HIS A 30 44.26 4.99 -11.58
C HIS A 30 43.19 5.09 -12.68
N PHE A 31 43.60 5.40 -13.91
CA PHE A 31 42.72 5.75 -15.04
C PHE A 31 41.71 4.65 -15.41
N ASP A 32 41.95 3.41 -14.99
CA ASP A 32 41.17 2.21 -15.35
C ASP A 32 40.54 1.49 -14.15
N GLU A 33 40.53 2.12 -12.96
CA GLU A 33 39.80 1.57 -11.82
C GLU A 33 38.29 1.68 -12.08
N LEU A 34 37.66 0.57 -12.48
CA LEU A 34 36.22 0.38 -12.39
C LEU A 34 35.78 0.78 -10.98
N SER A 35 34.96 1.83 -10.87
CA SER A 35 34.42 2.34 -9.60
C SER A 35 33.48 1.31 -8.97
N GLN A 36 34.05 0.25 -8.40
CA GLN A 36 33.36 -0.69 -7.55
C GLN A 36 33.44 -0.13 -6.13
N ASP A 37 32.31 0.36 -5.62
CA ASP A 37 32.13 0.93 -4.29
C ASP A 37 32.87 2.25 -4.01
N GLU A 38 32.45 3.34 -4.66
CA GLU A 38 32.62 4.66 -4.03
C GLU A 38 31.81 4.68 -2.72
N ARG A 39 32.51 4.44 -1.60
CA ARG A 39 31.94 4.69 -0.27
C ARG A 39 31.58 6.17 -0.18
N LEU A 40 30.36 6.45 0.28
CA LEU A 40 29.88 7.81 0.56
C LEU A 40 30.93 8.54 1.41
N SER A 41 31.48 9.61 0.83
CA SER A 41 32.70 10.26 1.33
C SER A 41 32.45 11.22 2.50
N ASP A 42 31.19 11.55 2.76
CA ASP A 42 30.71 12.38 3.85
C ASP A 42 29.79 11.58 4.77
N GLY A 43 29.94 11.84 6.07
CA GLY A 43 29.19 11.12 7.11
C GLY A 43 27.68 11.35 7.03
N GLU A 44 27.26 12.52 6.56
CA GLU A 44 25.86 12.89 6.42
C GLU A 44 25.17 12.04 5.35
N SER A 45 25.72 11.96 4.14
CA SER A 45 25.18 11.10 3.08
C SER A 45 25.19 9.64 3.49
N ARG A 46 26.23 9.20 4.21
CA ARG A 46 26.32 7.83 4.71
C ARG A 46 25.23 7.52 5.72
N PHE A 47 24.95 8.41 6.67
CA PHE A 47 23.85 8.28 7.61
C PHE A 47 22.49 8.32 6.90
N ARG A 48 22.29 9.30 6.01
CA ARG A 48 21.04 9.48 5.27
C ARG A 48 20.66 8.23 4.48
N ILE A 49 21.60 7.65 3.74
CA ILE A 49 21.31 6.49 2.88
C ILE A 49 21.24 5.20 3.71
N ASN A 50 22.24 4.93 4.54
CA ASN A 50 22.36 3.60 5.17
C ASN A 50 21.56 3.45 6.46
N VAL A 51 21.17 4.56 7.10
CA VAL A 51 20.42 4.53 8.35
C VAL A 51 19.03 5.11 8.16
N PHE A 52 18.93 6.38 7.75
CA PHE A 52 17.64 7.05 7.67
C PHE A 52 16.73 6.44 6.60
N ASN A 53 17.18 6.40 5.34
CA ASN A 53 16.39 5.80 4.25
C ASN A 53 16.14 4.31 4.49
N ALA A 54 17.16 3.56 4.91
CA ALA A 54 17.00 2.14 5.25
C ALA A 54 15.93 1.93 6.34
N SER A 55 15.88 2.82 7.34
CA SER A 55 14.86 2.77 8.39
C SER A 55 13.46 3.10 7.84
N LEU A 56 13.32 4.06 6.93
CA LEU A 56 12.06 4.33 6.24
C LEU A 56 11.60 3.12 5.41
N ASP A 57 12.51 2.46 4.69
CA ASP A 57 12.19 1.27 3.89
C ASP A 57 11.72 0.12 4.78
N ILE A 58 12.39 -0.11 5.91
CA ILE A 58 11.98 -1.11 6.90
C ILE A 58 10.60 -0.80 7.45
N ILE A 59 10.36 0.44 7.88
CA ILE A 59 9.07 0.86 8.43
C ILE A 59 7.96 0.68 7.38
N ASN A 60 8.18 1.13 6.14
CA ASN A 60 7.22 1.00 5.06
C ASN A 60 6.92 -0.47 4.72
N SER A 61 7.95 -1.31 4.68
CA SER A 61 7.79 -2.75 4.43
C SER A 61 7.02 -3.42 5.55
N GLN A 62 7.36 -3.15 6.81
CA GLN A 62 6.68 -3.73 7.96
C GLN A 62 5.22 -3.28 8.05
N LEU A 63 4.94 -2.00 7.82
CA LEU A 63 3.57 -1.49 7.78
C LEU A 63 2.77 -2.14 6.66
N SER A 64 3.33 -2.23 5.46
CA SER A 64 2.67 -2.88 4.34
C SER A 64 2.35 -4.34 4.64
N GLN A 65 3.35 -5.09 5.11
CA GLN A 65 3.21 -6.51 5.46
C GLN A 65 2.19 -6.74 6.57
N ARG A 66 2.17 -5.88 7.59
CA ARG A 66 1.22 -5.98 8.72
C ARG A 66 -0.23 -5.88 8.28
N PHE A 67 -0.52 -5.12 7.22
CA PHE A 67 -1.88 -4.90 6.72
C PHE A 67 -2.23 -5.72 5.48
N THR A 68 -1.32 -6.55 4.97
CA THR A 68 -1.56 -7.37 3.76
C THR A 68 -2.80 -8.24 3.90
N SER A 69 -2.89 -9.10 4.92
CA SER A 69 -4.02 -10.03 5.07
C SER A 69 -5.36 -9.31 5.28
N MET A 70 -5.36 -8.17 5.98
CA MET A 70 -6.55 -7.35 6.14
C MET A 70 -7.00 -6.75 4.80
N ARG A 71 -6.05 -6.28 3.98
CA ARG A 71 -6.33 -5.77 2.63
C ARG A 71 -6.89 -6.87 1.73
N GLU A 72 -6.25 -8.03 1.70
CA GLU A 72 -6.70 -9.20 0.92
C GLU A 72 -8.12 -9.64 1.32
N THR A 73 -8.42 -9.67 2.62
CA THR A 73 -9.76 -10.00 3.11
C THR A 73 -10.78 -8.95 2.66
N ASN A 74 -10.45 -7.67 2.80
CA ASN A 74 -11.31 -6.57 2.37
C ASN A 74 -11.54 -6.55 0.84
N GLU A 75 -10.54 -6.95 0.05
CA GLU A 75 -10.63 -7.11 -1.41
C GLU A 75 -11.47 -8.32 -1.80
N LEU A 76 -11.37 -9.45 -1.08
CA LEU A 76 -12.18 -10.65 -1.33
C LEU A 76 -13.67 -10.36 -1.12
N PHE A 77 -14.03 -9.64 -0.06
CA PHE A 77 -15.42 -9.26 0.24
C PHE A 77 -15.88 -7.97 -0.45
N GLN A 78 -15.05 -7.39 -1.34
CA GLN A 78 -15.35 -6.12 -1.99
C GLN A 78 -16.71 -6.11 -2.72
N ALA A 79 -17.15 -7.25 -3.26
CA ALA A 79 -18.40 -7.40 -4.01
C ALA A 79 -19.64 -7.01 -3.21
N ILE A 80 -19.63 -7.22 -1.89
CA ILE A 80 -20.80 -6.99 -1.01
C ILE A 80 -20.75 -5.62 -0.30
N HIS A 81 -19.72 -4.82 -0.54
CA HIS A 81 -19.64 -3.48 0.06
C HIS A 81 -20.63 -2.53 -0.61
N PRO A 82 -21.43 -1.75 0.15
CA PRO A 82 -22.40 -0.81 -0.43
C PRO A 82 -21.77 0.16 -1.42
N GLY A 83 -20.57 0.66 -1.10
CA GLY A 83 -19.81 1.54 -2.00
C GLY A 83 -19.41 0.89 -3.33
N THR A 84 -19.13 -0.42 -3.34
CA THR A 84 -18.85 -1.17 -4.56
C THR A 84 -20.15 -1.43 -5.32
N LEU A 85 -21.18 -1.93 -4.65
CA LEU A 85 -22.49 -2.20 -5.25
C LEU A 85 -23.08 -0.95 -5.94
N ASN A 86 -22.88 0.24 -5.36
CA ASN A 86 -23.36 1.49 -5.94
C ASN A 86 -22.57 1.98 -7.17
N ARG A 87 -21.25 1.74 -7.20
CA ARG A 87 -20.35 2.40 -8.18
C ARG A 87 -19.76 1.46 -9.23
N ALA A 88 -19.66 0.17 -8.95
CA ALA A 88 -19.03 -0.79 -9.83
C ALA A 88 -19.91 -1.06 -11.06
N GLN A 89 -19.25 -1.14 -12.22
CA GLN A 89 -19.85 -1.62 -13.45
C GLN A 89 -20.17 -3.11 -13.33
N ASP A 90 -21.18 -3.58 -14.06
CA ASP A 90 -21.72 -4.94 -13.97
C ASP A 90 -20.63 -6.01 -14.16
N ASN A 91 -19.78 -5.84 -15.17
CA ASN A 91 -18.67 -6.77 -15.44
C ASN A 91 -17.66 -6.82 -14.28
N ALA A 92 -17.32 -5.67 -13.70
CA ALA A 92 -16.38 -5.63 -12.59
C ALA A 92 -17.00 -6.26 -11.34
N LEU A 93 -18.26 -5.91 -11.03
CA LEU A 93 -18.99 -6.48 -9.91
C LEU A 93 -19.13 -8.00 -10.05
N HIS A 94 -19.44 -8.50 -11.26
CA HIS A 94 -19.48 -9.92 -11.55
C HIS A 94 -18.14 -10.60 -11.27
N GLN A 95 -17.01 -10.01 -11.68
CA GLN A 95 -15.68 -10.57 -11.40
C GLN A 95 -15.34 -10.59 -9.90
N HIS A 96 -15.72 -9.55 -9.15
CA HIS A 96 -15.55 -9.54 -7.69
C HIS A 96 -16.39 -10.63 -7.04
N ALA A 97 -17.65 -10.77 -7.46
CA ALA A 97 -18.55 -11.78 -6.93
C ALA A 97 -18.11 -13.20 -7.29
N GLN A 98 -17.60 -13.41 -8.51
CA GLN A 98 -17.06 -14.70 -8.95
C GLN A 98 -15.87 -15.11 -8.08
N ARG A 99 -14.92 -14.20 -7.84
CA ARG A 99 -13.77 -14.47 -6.96
C ARG A 99 -14.21 -14.88 -5.55
N LEU A 100 -15.23 -14.22 -5.01
CA LEU A 100 -15.78 -14.56 -3.71
C LEU A 100 -16.45 -15.95 -3.73
N ALA A 101 -17.25 -16.25 -4.75
CA ALA A 101 -17.91 -17.54 -4.93
C ALA A 101 -16.91 -18.70 -5.11
N ASP A 102 -15.85 -18.49 -5.88
CA ASP A 102 -14.80 -19.49 -6.09
C ASP A 102 -14.06 -19.80 -4.78
N HIS A 103 -13.75 -18.76 -3.98
CA HIS A 103 -13.08 -18.91 -2.69
C HIS A 103 -13.96 -19.65 -1.66
N TYR A 104 -15.27 -19.34 -1.65
CA TYR A 104 -16.26 -19.97 -0.77
C TYR A 104 -17.19 -20.93 -1.53
N SER A 105 -16.64 -21.77 -2.41
CA SER A 105 -17.42 -22.67 -3.29
C SER A 105 -18.27 -23.72 -2.56
N ARG A 106 -18.05 -23.92 -1.26
CA ARG A 106 -18.90 -24.77 -0.41
C ARG A 106 -20.12 -24.04 0.14
N ASP A 107 -20.04 -22.71 0.25
CA ASP A 107 -21.05 -21.88 0.90
C ASP A 107 -21.83 -21.03 -0.11
N LEU A 108 -21.22 -20.71 -1.26
CA LEU A 108 -21.79 -19.88 -2.31
C LEU A 108 -22.02 -20.68 -3.59
N SER A 109 -23.18 -20.45 -4.20
CA SER A 109 -23.54 -21.07 -5.47
C SER A 109 -22.80 -20.43 -6.65
N LEU A 110 -22.65 -21.18 -7.75
CA LEU A 110 -22.11 -20.63 -9.01
C LEU A 110 -22.99 -19.52 -9.62
N SER A 111 -24.26 -19.45 -9.23
CA SER A 111 -25.18 -18.39 -9.63
C SER A 111 -25.04 -17.10 -8.81
N PHE A 112 -24.24 -17.10 -7.74
CA PHE A 112 -24.07 -15.95 -6.85
C PHE A 112 -23.73 -14.65 -7.59
N PRO A 113 -22.81 -14.60 -8.58
CA PRO A 113 -22.50 -13.35 -9.28
C PRO A 113 -23.70 -12.75 -10.02
N VAL A 114 -24.54 -13.58 -10.62
CA VAL A 114 -25.75 -13.14 -11.34
C VAL A 114 -26.83 -12.72 -10.34
N GLN A 115 -27.01 -13.47 -9.25
CA GLN A 115 -27.94 -13.11 -8.18
C GLN A 115 -27.56 -11.76 -7.53
N LEU A 116 -26.26 -11.50 -7.33
CA LEU A 116 -25.79 -10.24 -6.77
C LEU A 116 -26.07 -9.05 -7.71
N LEU A 117 -25.96 -9.24 -9.03
CA LEU A 117 -26.33 -8.21 -10.01
C LEU A 117 -27.84 -7.93 -9.99
N ALA A 118 -28.67 -8.97 -9.90
CA ALA A 118 -30.11 -8.84 -9.78
C ALA A 118 -30.49 -8.13 -8.47
N PHE A 119 -29.88 -8.54 -7.35
CA PHE A 119 -30.02 -7.89 -6.05
C PHE A 119 -29.69 -6.39 -6.13
N ARG A 120 -28.53 -6.03 -6.69
CA ARG A 120 -28.14 -4.62 -6.87
C ARG A 120 -29.17 -3.86 -7.72
N ALA A 121 -29.70 -4.47 -8.78
CA ALA A 121 -30.69 -3.83 -9.63
C ALA A 121 -32.02 -3.56 -8.89
N CYS A 122 -32.47 -4.51 -8.06
CA CYS A 122 -33.70 -4.39 -7.28
C CYS A 122 -33.61 -3.37 -6.15
N PHE A 123 -32.45 -3.28 -5.48
CA PHE A 123 -32.27 -2.47 -4.26
C PHE A 123 -31.36 -1.26 -4.46
N LYS A 124 -31.19 -0.78 -5.70
CA LYS A 124 -30.21 0.27 -6.04
C LYS A 124 -30.40 1.54 -5.21
N THR A 125 -31.65 1.93 -4.97
CA THR A 125 -32.01 3.15 -4.22
C THR A 125 -31.78 3.02 -2.72
N GLU A 126 -31.93 1.82 -2.18
CA GLU A 126 -31.76 1.47 -0.78
C GLU A 126 -30.27 1.34 -0.48
N ILE A 127 -29.51 0.62 -1.31
CA ILE A 127 -28.05 0.46 -1.18
C ILE A 127 -27.36 1.83 -1.24
N ALA A 128 -27.90 2.79 -1.98
CA ALA A 128 -27.38 4.16 -2.03
C ALA A 128 -27.49 4.92 -0.69
N LYS A 129 -28.44 4.55 0.17
CA LYS A 129 -28.68 5.18 1.48
C LYS A 129 -27.89 4.50 2.60
N GLU A 130 -27.55 3.23 2.43
CA GLU A 130 -26.89 2.45 3.48
C GLU A 130 -25.35 2.64 3.49
N PRO A 131 -24.76 3.11 4.60
CA PRO A 131 -23.33 3.40 4.65
C PRO A 131 -22.47 2.14 4.91
N SER A 132 -23.06 1.07 5.44
CA SER A 132 -22.33 -0.12 5.88
C SER A 132 -23.02 -1.41 5.47
N VAL A 133 -22.24 -2.50 5.37
CA VAL A 133 -22.76 -3.85 5.12
C VAL A 133 -23.77 -4.24 6.21
N LYS A 134 -23.49 -3.89 7.48
CA LYS A 134 -24.37 -4.18 8.61
C LYS A 134 -25.76 -3.57 8.44
N ASP A 135 -25.82 -2.33 7.98
CA ASP A 135 -27.10 -1.62 7.83
C ASP A 135 -27.86 -2.15 6.59
N MET A 136 -27.15 -2.46 5.51
CA MET A 136 -27.72 -3.19 4.36
C MET A 136 -28.28 -4.56 4.76
N THR A 137 -27.59 -5.32 5.61
CA THR A 137 -28.07 -6.60 6.14
C THR A 137 -29.32 -6.43 7.00
N LYS A 138 -29.40 -5.39 7.83
CA LYS A 138 -30.62 -5.10 8.61
C LYS A 138 -31.79 -4.78 7.69
N MET A 139 -31.58 -3.93 6.69
CA MET A 139 -32.62 -3.58 5.70
C MET A 139 -33.14 -4.83 4.96
N LEU A 140 -32.26 -5.78 4.65
CA LEU A 140 -32.66 -7.05 4.04
C LEU A 140 -33.46 -7.95 4.99
N ILE A 141 -32.97 -8.14 6.22
CA ILE A 141 -33.57 -9.09 7.18
C ILE A 141 -34.86 -8.55 7.80
N VAL A 142 -34.90 -7.26 8.10
CA VAL A 142 -36.01 -6.62 8.83
C VAL A 142 -37.05 -6.10 7.86
N ASP A 143 -36.64 -5.26 6.90
CA ASP A 143 -37.59 -4.52 6.06
C ASP A 143 -38.04 -5.35 4.84
N HIS A 144 -37.20 -6.27 4.38
CA HIS A 144 -37.44 -7.10 3.18
C HIS A 144 -37.35 -8.60 3.46
N SER A 145 -37.76 -9.02 4.66
CA SER A 145 -37.68 -10.42 5.14
C SER A 145 -38.25 -11.46 4.18
N SER A 146 -39.32 -11.13 3.46
CA SER A 146 -39.93 -12.02 2.44
C SER A 146 -39.01 -12.26 1.24
N MET A 147 -38.17 -11.28 0.88
CA MET A 147 -37.21 -11.37 -0.22
C MET A 147 -35.89 -12.02 0.22
N ALA A 148 -35.54 -11.94 1.50
CA ALA A 148 -34.35 -12.58 2.05
C ALA A 148 -34.33 -14.11 1.87
N ALA A 149 -35.50 -14.73 1.71
CA ALA A 149 -35.63 -16.18 1.43
C ALA A 149 -35.48 -16.54 -0.07
N THR A 150 -35.36 -15.56 -0.96
CA THR A 150 -35.41 -15.76 -2.42
C THR A 150 -34.03 -15.71 -3.09
N PHE A 151 -33.04 -15.10 -2.42
CA PHE A 151 -31.64 -15.00 -2.86
C PHE A 151 -30.77 -15.97 -2.07
#